data_AF-A0A7J3QAX1-F1
#
_entry.id   AF-A0A7J3QAX1-F1
#
_cell.length_a   1.000
_cell.length_b   1.000
_cell.length_c   1.000
_cell.angle_alpha   90.00
_cell.angle_beta   90.00
_cell.angle_gamma   90.00
#
_symmetry.space_group_name_H-M   'P 1'
#
loop_
_entity.id
_entity.type
_entity.pdbx_description
1 polymer ?
#
loop_
_entity_poly.entity_id
_entity_poly.type
_entity_poly.pdbx_seq_one_letter_code
_entity_poly.pdbx_strand_id
1 'polypeptide(L)'
;MLIEVPLHPVTEATIAKVCGRLITYDGLISPLGDIDATTGRLKNTFTIKNRIVAVKGFTGSTVGPYIIYSLKKRGLAPKALIVEQVDVNAVTSAVISDIPLFKVDKISDIEKLNEEGSALVCIESGKLKPRGALIAIEGVDGAGKTTVSKHLLEIFRKCGFRAIYTYEPYYDSIRKIFENKSMDLTPESEALLLVADRYSHISKVVKRELERGGIVILDRYKYSTIAYQGALGLPLEWLREVQKYLPDPDVAVYLDINPVEGLKRKLKSKERTLTYFENVERIEKAREIYLDMASKGELTLVDASLELPIVVEKVIEVVNGKLGLEIRECSS
;
A
#
# COMPACT_ATOMS: atom_id res chain seq x y z
N MET A 1 -21.08 7.63 2.48
CA MET A 1 -20.84 9.06 2.16
C MET A 1 -19.40 9.31 2.55
N LEU A 2 -18.55 9.93 1.72
CA LEU A 2 -17.15 10.14 2.11
C LEU A 2 -17.12 11.09 3.30
N ILE A 3 -16.85 10.57 4.49
CA ILE A 3 -16.71 11.38 5.70
C ILE A 3 -15.43 12.19 5.52
N GLU A 4 -15.56 13.51 5.42
CA GLU A 4 -14.44 14.43 5.49
C GLU A 4 -14.54 15.16 6.82
N VAL A 5 -13.46 15.17 7.60
CA VAL A 5 -13.43 15.89 8.88
C VAL A 5 -12.57 17.15 8.70
N PRO A 6 -13.12 18.36 8.92
CA PRO A 6 -12.34 19.58 8.84
C PRO A 6 -11.28 19.60 9.96
N LEU A 7 -10.08 20.05 9.59
CA LEU A 7 -8.95 20.21 10.49
C LEU A 7 -8.41 21.63 10.40
N HIS A 8 -8.13 22.23 11.55
CA HIS A 8 -7.51 23.55 11.65
C HIS A 8 -6.01 23.40 11.96
N PRO A 9 -5.09 23.86 11.08
CA PRO A 9 -3.67 23.79 11.36
C PRO A 9 -3.32 24.63 12.60
N VAL A 10 -2.56 24.05 13.51
CA VAL A 10 -2.06 24.74 14.73
C VAL A 10 -0.60 25.17 14.53
N THR A 11 0.16 24.42 13.74
CA THR A 11 1.57 24.70 13.40
C THR A 11 1.72 25.02 11.91
N GLU A 12 2.63 25.93 11.55
CA GLU A 12 2.87 26.40 10.17
C GLU A 12 3.44 25.35 9.20
N ALA A 13 3.68 24.11 9.64
CA ALA A 13 4.25 23.05 8.80
C ALA A 13 3.50 22.96 7.47
N THR A 14 4.19 23.26 6.36
CA THR A 14 3.61 23.34 5.01
C THR A 14 2.90 22.03 4.69
N ILE A 15 1.56 22.00 4.72
CA ILE A 15 0.77 20.76 4.68
C ILE A 15 0.66 20.30 3.23
N ALA A 16 1.76 19.75 2.70
CA ALA A 16 1.80 19.23 1.34
C ALA A 16 0.90 17.99 1.16
N LYS A 17 0.67 17.23 2.24
CA LYS A 17 -0.27 16.10 2.45
C LYS A 17 0.36 15.11 3.42
N VAL A 18 -0.35 14.71 4.47
CA VAL A 18 0.14 13.70 5.44
C VAL A 18 -0.77 12.49 5.43
N CYS A 19 -0.24 11.32 5.07
CA CYS A 19 -1.01 10.09 5.01
C CYS A 19 -0.47 9.00 5.93
N GLY A 20 -1.35 8.31 6.62
CA GLY A 20 -0.97 7.27 7.58
C GLY A 20 -2.17 6.54 8.14
N ARG A 21 -1.91 5.57 9.00
CA ARG A 21 -3.00 4.91 9.73
C ARG A 21 -3.50 5.85 10.82
N LEU A 22 -4.79 6.12 10.82
CA LEU A 22 -5.49 6.83 11.87
C LEU A 22 -5.58 5.95 13.12
N ILE A 23 -5.28 6.53 14.27
CA ILE A 23 -5.64 5.95 15.55
C ILE A 23 -6.33 7.04 16.37
N THR A 24 -7.49 6.69 16.93
CA THR A 24 -8.23 7.55 17.85
C THR A 24 -8.06 7.06 19.28
N TYR A 25 -8.03 7.99 20.22
CA TYR A 25 -8.15 7.71 21.64
C TYR A 25 -9.07 8.75 22.26
N ASP A 26 -10.23 8.31 22.74
CA ASP A 26 -11.22 9.19 23.35
C ASP A 26 -10.85 9.58 24.79
N GLY A 27 -9.81 10.38 24.93
CA GLY A 27 -9.33 10.84 26.22
C GLY A 27 -8.13 11.77 26.12
N LEU A 28 -7.84 12.43 27.24
CA LEU A 28 -6.58 13.14 27.40
C LEU A 28 -5.45 12.12 27.53
N ILE A 29 -4.31 12.41 26.92
CA ILE A 29 -3.10 11.59 27.05
C ILE A 29 -2.01 12.36 27.79
N SER A 30 -1.31 11.70 28.70
CA SER A 30 -0.06 12.23 29.23
C SER A 30 1.12 11.58 28.53
N PRO A 31 1.87 12.29 27.66
CA PRO A 31 3.00 11.69 26.96
C PRO A 31 4.01 11.05 27.92
N LEU A 32 4.20 11.65 29.09
CA LEU A 32 4.88 11.01 30.20
C LEU A 32 3.89 10.16 30.99
N GLY A 33 4.03 8.84 30.91
CA GLY A 33 3.21 7.89 31.66
C GLY A 33 2.28 7.06 30.76
N ASP A 34 1.63 7.70 29.78
CA ASP A 34 0.76 6.96 28.84
C ASP A 34 1.52 6.47 27.61
N ILE A 35 2.64 7.10 27.22
CA ILE A 35 3.41 6.67 26.06
C ILE A 35 4.72 6.03 26.52
N ASP A 36 4.93 4.78 26.13
CA ASP A 36 6.19 4.10 26.36
C ASP A 36 7.29 4.73 25.49
N ALA A 37 8.30 5.32 26.13
CA ALA A 37 9.38 6.04 25.48
C ALA A 37 10.32 5.15 24.63
N THR A 38 10.20 3.83 24.76
CA THR A 38 11.05 2.85 24.08
C THR A 38 10.40 2.27 22.84
N THR A 39 9.11 2.01 22.93
CA THR A 39 8.32 1.29 21.93
C THR A 39 7.35 2.22 21.20
N GLY A 40 7.06 3.40 21.76
CA GLY A 40 6.03 4.30 21.27
C GLY A 40 4.63 3.74 21.42
N ARG A 41 4.40 2.74 22.30
CA ARG A 41 3.04 2.24 22.56
C ARG A 41 2.29 3.21 23.48
N LEU A 42 1.10 3.61 23.08
CA LEU A 42 0.17 4.35 23.93
C LEU A 42 -0.60 3.36 24.81
N LYS A 43 -0.58 3.53 26.14
CA LYS A 43 -1.29 2.73 27.15
C LYS A 43 -1.19 1.22 26.94
N ASN A 44 -0.05 0.75 26.42
CA ASN A 44 0.19 -0.63 26.00
C ASN A 44 -0.73 -1.18 24.89
N THR A 45 -1.63 -0.37 24.32
CA THR A 45 -2.60 -0.81 23.31
C THR A 45 -1.99 -0.84 21.92
N PHE A 46 -1.62 0.31 21.35
CA PHE A 46 -1.14 0.44 19.97
C PHE A 46 0.10 1.33 19.87
N THR A 47 0.94 1.10 18.84
CA THR A 47 2.09 1.98 18.58
C THR A 47 1.66 3.26 17.87
N ILE A 48 2.22 4.39 18.27
CA ILE A 48 2.04 5.69 17.61
C ILE A 48 2.99 5.88 16.41
N LYS A 49 3.97 4.98 16.24
CA LYS A 49 4.96 5.05 15.16
C LYS A 49 4.28 5.08 13.79
N ASN A 50 4.64 6.07 12.96
CA ASN A 50 4.13 6.22 11.59
C ASN A 50 2.59 6.35 11.49
N ARG A 51 1.92 6.77 12.56
CA ARG A 51 0.46 6.96 12.64
C ARG A 51 0.05 8.41 12.56
N ILE A 52 -1.22 8.65 12.21
CA ILE A 52 -1.91 9.90 12.50
C ILE A 52 -2.69 9.67 13.79
N VAL A 53 -2.34 10.37 14.86
CA VAL A 53 -2.89 10.13 16.20
C VAL A 53 -3.87 11.24 16.56
N ALA A 54 -5.12 10.87 16.81
CA ALA A 54 -6.19 11.77 17.23
C ALA A 54 -6.55 11.53 18.71
N VAL A 55 -6.37 12.54 19.57
CA VAL A 55 -6.58 12.46 21.04
C VAL A 55 -7.27 13.72 21.57
N LYS A 56 -8.08 13.65 22.64
CA LYS A 56 -8.86 14.84 23.07
C LYS A 56 -7.98 16.02 23.42
N GLY A 57 -6.76 15.75 23.87
CA GLY A 57 -5.76 16.75 24.22
C GLY A 57 -4.64 16.09 25.00
N PHE A 58 -3.65 16.86 25.38
CA PHE A 58 -2.54 16.40 26.20
C PHE A 58 -2.73 16.87 27.64
N THR A 59 -2.20 16.12 28.60
CA THR A 59 -2.24 16.46 30.03
C THR A 59 -0.94 16.08 30.74
N GLY A 60 -0.80 16.51 31.99
CA GLY A 60 0.35 16.22 32.84
C GLY A 60 1.53 17.16 32.61
N SER A 61 2.71 16.65 32.91
CA SER A 61 3.96 17.43 33.05
C SER A 61 4.48 18.01 31.73
N THR A 62 5.15 19.17 31.81
CA THR A 62 5.92 19.80 30.71
C THR A 62 7.15 19.00 30.28
N VAL A 63 7.48 17.93 31.00
CA VAL A 63 8.49 16.92 30.58
C VAL A 63 7.92 16.00 29.49
N GLY A 64 6.60 15.82 29.42
CA GLY A 64 5.92 14.95 28.44
C GLY A 64 6.34 15.17 26.98
N PRO A 65 6.40 16.41 26.48
CA PRO A 65 6.89 16.70 25.13
C PRO A 65 8.24 16.07 24.76
N TYR A 66 9.16 15.92 25.71
CA TYR A 66 10.46 15.29 25.47
C TYR A 66 10.35 13.78 25.16
N ILE A 67 9.27 13.12 25.57
CA ILE A 67 9.00 11.73 25.19
C ILE A 67 8.73 11.64 23.68
N ILE A 68 7.86 12.51 23.16
CA ILE A 68 7.56 12.56 21.71
C ILE A 68 8.83 12.94 20.92
N TYR A 69 9.61 13.88 21.42
CA TYR A 69 10.90 14.27 20.83
C TYR A 69 11.89 13.09 20.76
N SER A 70 12.03 12.36 21.87
CA SER A 70 12.89 11.17 21.93
C SER A 70 12.43 10.10 20.93
N LEU A 71 11.11 9.86 20.84
CA LEU A 71 10.55 8.93 19.85
C LEU A 71 10.82 9.40 18.42
N LYS A 72 10.74 10.70 18.11
CA LYS A 72 11.10 11.26 16.79
C LYS A 72 12.54 10.96 16.44
N LYS A 73 13.49 11.19 17.36
CA LYS A 73 14.93 10.88 17.15
C LYS A 73 15.19 9.40 16.89
N ARG A 74 14.30 8.51 17.36
CA ARG A 74 14.37 7.06 17.15
C ARG A 74 13.54 6.56 15.97
N GLY A 75 12.90 7.46 15.20
CA GLY A 75 12.00 7.09 14.11
C GLY A 75 10.72 6.37 14.57
N LEU A 76 10.29 6.60 15.82
CA LEU A 76 9.12 6.00 16.45
C LEU A 76 7.96 7.00 16.67
N ALA A 77 8.11 8.24 16.19
CA ALA A 77 7.10 9.27 16.32
C ALA A 77 5.88 9.06 15.40
N PRO A 78 4.73 9.69 15.72
CA PRO A 78 3.62 9.81 14.80
C PRO A 78 3.96 10.71 13.61
N LYS A 79 3.24 10.52 12.51
CA LYS A 79 3.29 11.37 11.29
C LYS A 79 2.56 12.69 11.48
N ALA A 80 1.50 12.71 12.28
CA ALA A 80 0.75 13.90 12.65
C ALA A 80 -0.01 13.68 13.96
N LEU A 81 -0.30 14.78 14.64
CA LEU A 81 -1.15 14.84 15.82
C LEU A 81 -2.43 15.62 15.48
N ILE A 82 -3.57 15.11 15.94
CA ILE A 82 -4.86 15.79 15.87
C ILE A 82 -5.40 15.89 17.29
N VAL A 83 -5.78 17.08 17.73
CA VAL A 83 -6.31 17.32 19.08
C VAL A 83 -7.65 18.05 19.05
N GLU A 84 -8.53 17.75 20.00
CA GLU A 84 -9.75 18.54 20.20
C GLU A 84 -9.43 19.83 20.98
N GLN A 85 -8.64 19.68 22.03
CA GLN A 85 -8.16 20.73 22.91
C GLN A 85 -6.71 21.03 22.59
N VAL A 86 -6.44 22.27 22.18
CA VAL A 86 -5.07 22.75 21.96
C VAL A 86 -4.51 23.20 23.30
N ASP A 87 -3.49 22.49 23.77
CA ASP A 87 -2.78 22.80 25.02
C ASP A 87 -1.27 22.95 24.79
N VAL A 88 -0.57 23.48 25.80
CA VAL A 88 0.88 23.75 25.73
C VAL A 88 1.70 22.49 25.50
N ASN A 89 1.30 21.34 26.07
CA ASN A 89 2.04 20.09 25.89
C ASN A 89 1.86 19.56 24.46
N ALA A 90 0.66 19.64 23.89
CA ALA A 90 0.42 19.26 22.49
C ALA A 90 1.24 20.13 21.52
N VAL A 91 1.18 21.47 21.69
CA VAL A 91 1.94 22.42 20.86
C VAL A 91 3.44 22.21 21.01
N THR A 92 3.94 22.09 22.25
CA THR A 92 5.37 21.88 22.51
C THR A 92 5.84 20.56 21.90
N SER A 93 5.07 19.48 22.08
CA SER A 93 5.39 18.16 21.50
C SER A 93 5.53 18.23 19.98
N ALA A 94 4.58 18.91 19.33
CA ALA A 94 4.55 19.08 17.89
C ALA A 94 5.73 19.91 17.37
N VAL A 95 5.96 21.09 17.97
CA VAL A 95 6.98 22.04 17.53
C VAL A 95 8.39 21.47 17.71
N ILE A 96 8.74 20.96 18.90
CA ILE A 96 10.11 20.48 19.14
C ILE A 96 10.43 19.20 18.37
N SER A 97 9.41 18.42 18.01
CA SER A 97 9.55 17.15 17.29
C SER A 97 9.36 17.28 15.79
N ASP A 98 9.04 18.49 15.30
CA ASP A 98 8.68 18.74 13.90
C ASP A 98 7.61 17.74 13.42
N ILE A 99 6.48 17.74 14.13
CA ILE A 99 5.30 16.91 13.84
C ILE A 99 4.13 17.86 13.58
N PRO A 100 3.46 17.75 12.42
CA PRO A 100 2.26 18.53 12.13
C PRO A 100 1.18 18.35 13.19
N LEU A 101 0.67 19.47 13.73
CA LEU A 101 -0.43 19.49 14.71
C LEU A 101 -1.66 20.16 14.12
N PHE A 102 -2.80 19.48 14.29
CA PHE A 102 -4.10 19.93 13.84
C PHE A 102 -5.08 19.95 14.99
N LYS A 103 -6.01 20.89 14.95
CA LYS A 103 -7.19 20.92 15.80
C LYS A 103 -8.40 20.36 15.04
N VAL A 104 -9.20 19.55 15.71
CA VAL A 104 -10.54 19.15 15.28
C VAL A 104 -11.58 19.69 16.27
N ASP A 105 -12.81 19.92 15.83
CA ASP A 105 -13.86 20.39 16.73
C ASP A 105 -14.33 19.31 17.71
N LYS A 106 -14.45 18.06 17.22
CA LYS A 106 -14.83 16.89 18.02
C LYS A 106 -14.11 15.65 17.53
N ILE A 107 -13.53 14.87 18.45
CA ILE A 107 -12.91 13.60 18.08
C ILE A 107 -13.91 12.55 17.61
N SER A 108 -15.15 12.59 18.10
CA SER A 108 -16.19 11.68 17.66
C SER A 108 -16.50 11.78 16.16
N ASP A 109 -16.17 12.91 15.50
CA ASP A 109 -16.28 13.02 14.04
C ASP A 109 -15.17 12.26 13.32
N ILE A 110 -13.99 12.11 13.95
CA ILE A 110 -12.89 11.28 13.48
C ILE A 110 -13.16 9.80 13.76
N GLU A 111 -13.79 9.45 14.89
CA GLU A 111 -14.10 8.06 15.24
C GLU A 111 -15.03 7.38 14.23
N LYS A 112 -15.97 8.14 13.65
CA LYS A 112 -16.82 7.65 12.55
C LYS A 112 -15.99 7.13 11.35
N LEU A 113 -14.79 7.68 11.12
CA LEU A 113 -13.87 7.17 10.08
C LEU A 113 -13.35 5.77 10.41
N ASN A 114 -13.07 5.50 11.68
CA ASN A 114 -12.61 4.19 12.15
C ASN A 114 -13.75 3.15 12.13
N GLU A 115 -14.97 3.55 12.51
CA GLU A 115 -16.16 2.67 12.49
C GLU A 115 -16.54 2.21 11.07
N GLU A 116 -16.31 3.05 10.05
CA GLU A 116 -16.50 2.69 8.64
C GLU A 116 -15.34 1.85 8.05
N GLY A 117 -14.39 1.40 8.87
CA GLY A 117 -13.25 0.56 8.45
C GLY A 117 -12.11 1.33 7.77
N SER A 118 -12.09 2.66 7.85
CA SER A 118 -11.06 3.51 7.24
C SER A 118 -9.87 3.70 8.19
N ALA A 119 -9.04 2.67 8.33
CA ALA A 119 -7.82 2.80 9.13
C ALA A 119 -6.79 3.73 8.46
N LEU A 120 -6.81 3.90 7.14
CA LEU A 120 -5.86 4.75 6.41
C LEU A 120 -6.52 6.07 6.02
N VAL A 121 -5.87 7.18 6.36
CA VAL A 121 -6.37 8.54 6.10
C VAL A 121 -5.26 9.43 5.54
N CYS A 122 -5.66 10.52 4.89
CA CYS A 122 -4.80 11.62 4.52
C CYS A 122 -5.34 12.93 5.07
N ILE A 123 -4.43 13.79 5.52
CA ILE A 123 -4.68 15.19 5.80
C ILE A 123 -4.26 15.98 4.57
N GLU A 124 -5.22 16.59 3.89
CA GLU A 124 -5.02 17.36 2.65
C GLU A 124 -6.00 18.54 2.61
N SER A 125 -5.50 19.72 2.25
CA SER A 125 -6.32 20.95 2.15
C SER A 125 -7.17 21.24 3.39
N GLY A 126 -6.58 21.04 4.59
CA GLY A 126 -7.27 21.27 5.87
C GLY A 126 -8.37 20.25 6.19
N LYS A 127 -8.36 19.08 5.57
CA LYS A 127 -9.36 18.03 5.80
C LYS A 127 -8.71 16.67 6.02
N LEU A 128 -9.19 15.93 6.99
CA LEU A 128 -8.93 14.51 7.17
C LEU A 128 -9.92 13.71 6.33
N LYS A 129 -9.42 12.81 5.48
CA LYS A 129 -10.26 11.98 4.63
C LYS A 129 -9.78 10.52 4.65
N PRO A 130 -10.69 9.54 4.57
CA PRO A 130 -10.32 8.18 4.21
C PRO A 130 -9.47 8.18 2.95
N ARG A 131 -8.51 7.28 2.90
CA ARG A 131 -7.79 7.00 1.67
C ARG A 131 -7.45 5.53 1.59
N GLY A 132 -7.70 4.95 0.44
CA GLY A 132 -7.38 3.55 0.19
C GLY A 132 -5.88 3.32 0.06
N ALA A 133 -5.54 2.05 -0.11
CA ALA A 133 -4.20 1.64 -0.45
C ALA A 133 -4.22 0.84 -1.75
N LEU A 134 -3.28 1.14 -2.64
CA LEU A 134 -3.07 0.37 -3.86
C LEU A 134 -1.90 -0.59 -3.66
N ILE A 135 -2.17 -1.90 -3.73
CA ILE A 135 -1.18 -2.96 -3.58
C ILE A 135 -1.04 -3.68 -4.91
N ALA A 136 0.15 -3.66 -5.51
CA ALA A 136 0.47 -4.40 -6.72
C ALA A 136 1.24 -5.68 -6.37
N ILE A 137 0.73 -6.84 -6.80
CA ILE A 137 1.40 -8.14 -6.72
C ILE A 137 1.89 -8.50 -8.13
N GLU A 138 3.21 -8.55 -8.25
CA GLU A 138 3.96 -8.74 -9.49
C GLU A 138 4.76 -10.04 -9.44
N GLY A 139 5.20 -10.51 -10.60
CA GLY A 139 5.81 -11.84 -10.70
C GLY A 139 5.68 -12.41 -12.10
N VAL A 140 6.56 -13.34 -12.45
CA VAL A 140 6.44 -14.13 -13.68
C VAL A 140 5.25 -15.10 -13.61
N ASP A 141 4.96 -15.76 -14.72
CA ASP A 141 3.91 -16.76 -14.79
C ASP A 141 4.20 -17.94 -13.83
N GLY A 142 3.18 -18.34 -13.07
CA GLY A 142 3.32 -19.41 -12.07
C GLY A 142 3.97 -19.02 -10.74
N ALA A 143 4.34 -17.75 -10.55
CA ALA A 143 4.85 -17.23 -9.27
C ALA A 143 3.80 -17.22 -8.13
N GLY A 144 2.53 -17.51 -8.41
CA GLY A 144 1.48 -17.58 -7.39
C GLY A 144 0.75 -16.26 -7.10
N LYS A 145 0.94 -15.22 -7.93
CA LYS A 145 0.31 -13.89 -7.79
C LYS A 145 -1.19 -13.96 -7.46
N THR A 146 -1.99 -14.59 -8.31
CA THR A 146 -3.44 -14.72 -8.11
C THR A 146 -3.79 -15.37 -6.77
N THR A 147 -3.04 -16.41 -6.39
CA THR A 147 -3.27 -17.15 -5.15
C THR A 147 -2.94 -16.26 -3.94
N VAL A 148 -1.76 -15.64 -3.93
CA VAL A 148 -1.34 -14.72 -2.87
C VAL A 148 -2.31 -13.55 -2.75
N SER A 149 -2.69 -12.91 -3.86
CA SER A 149 -3.64 -11.79 -3.86
C SER A 149 -5.01 -12.16 -3.28
N LYS A 150 -5.51 -13.37 -3.55
CA LYS A 150 -6.77 -13.86 -2.95
C LYS A 150 -6.63 -14.13 -1.46
N HIS A 151 -5.52 -14.70 -1.01
CA HIS A 151 -5.25 -14.87 0.43
C HIS A 151 -5.16 -13.52 1.15
N LEU A 152 -4.46 -12.55 0.57
CA LEU A 152 -4.42 -11.19 1.10
C LEU A 152 -5.82 -10.59 1.23
N LEU A 153 -6.67 -10.75 0.19
CA LEU A 153 -8.05 -10.27 0.23
C LEU A 153 -8.83 -10.87 1.40
N GLU A 154 -8.74 -12.20 1.59
CA GLU A 154 -9.41 -12.89 2.69
C GLU A 154 -8.90 -12.40 4.05
N ILE A 155 -7.59 -12.25 4.21
CA ILE A 155 -6.98 -11.75 5.44
C ILE A 155 -7.47 -10.33 5.72
N PHE A 156 -7.38 -9.40 4.76
CA PHE A 156 -7.84 -8.03 4.96
C PHE A 156 -9.33 -7.97 5.33
N ARG A 157 -10.18 -8.76 4.67
CA ARG A 157 -11.61 -8.81 5.00
C ARG A 157 -11.88 -9.38 6.38
N LYS A 158 -11.18 -10.44 6.79
CA LYS A 158 -11.26 -10.99 8.15
C LYS A 158 -10.81 -9.97 9.20
N CYS A 159 -9.86 -9.10 8.84
CA CYS A 159 -9.42 -7.99 9.68
C CYS A 159 -10.34 -6.75 9.63
N GLY A 160 -11.52 -6.84 9.01
CA GLY A 160 -12.48 -5.74 8.92
C GLY A 160 -12.14 -4.66 7.90
N PHE A 161 -11.10 -4.83 7.08
CA PHE A 161 -10.79 -3.86 6.02
C PHE A 161 -11.74 -4.03 4.84
N ARG A 162 -12.21 -2.89 4.30
CA ARG A 162 -12.76 -2.85 2.95
C ARG A 162 -11.65 -3.19 1.96
N ALA A 163 -11.72 -4.36 1.34
CA ALA A 163 -10.73 -4.79 0.36
C ALA A 163 -11.38 -5.42 -0.89
N ILE A 164 -10.78 -5.14 -2.04
CA ILE A 164 -11.11 -5.78 -3.31
C ILE A 164 -9.86 -6.39 -3.95
N TYR A 165 -10.09 -7.47 -4.69
CA TYR A 165 -9.12 -8.05 -5.60
C TYR A 165 -9.54 -7.74 -7.02
N THR A 166 -8.59 -7.32 -7.84
CA THR A 166 -8.76 -7.20 -9.29
C THR A 166 -7.41 -7.46 -9.96
N TYR A 167 -7.38 -7.53 -11.29
CA TYR A 167 -6.21 -8.00 -12.03
C TYR A 167 -6.12 -7.32 -13.39
N GLU A 168 -4.93 -7.38 -13.99
CA GLU A 168 -4.69 -6.88 -15.34
C GLU A 168 -4.16 -7.98 -16.28
N PRO A 169 -4.52 -7.98 -17.59
CA PRO A 169 -5.44 -7.05 -18.25
C PRO A 169 -6.88 -7.14 -17.70
N TYR A 170 -7.54 -6.00 -17.60
CA TYR A 170 -8.86 -5.80 -16.98
C TYR A 170 -10.00 -6.25 -17.90
N TYR A 171 -9.98 -5.85 -19.17
CA TYR A 171 -10.97 -6.34 -20.12
C TYR A 171 -10.63 -7.74 -20.62
N ASP A 172 -11.60 -8.66 -20.53
CA ASP A 172 -11.49 -10.02 -21.06
C ASP A 172 -11.21 -10.05 -22.58
N SER A 173 -11.75 -9.08 -23.33
CA SER A 173 -11.45 -8.94 -24.75
C SER A 173 -9.97 -8.65 -25.01
N ILE A 174 -9.35 -7.79 -24.19
CA ILE A 174 -7.93 -7.47 -24.32
C ILE A 174 -7.07 -8.67 -23.90
N ARG A 175 -7.44 -9.36 -22.82
CA ARG A 175 -6.79 -10.63 -22.43
C ARG A 175 -6.79 -11.66 -23.56
N LYS A 176 -7.94 -11.85 -24.22
CA LYS A 176 -8.09 -12.80 -25.34
C LYS A 176 -7.21 -12.46 -26.54
N ILE A 177 -6.94 -11.17 -26.79
CA ILE A 177 -6.01 -10.76 -27.85
C ILE A 177 -4.62 -11.36 -27.62
N PHE A 178 -4.11 -11.29 -26.39
CA PHE A 178 -2.79 -11.82 -26.04
C PHE A 178 -2.78 -13.35 -25.88
N GLU A 179 -3.84 -13.95 -25.35
CA GLU A 179 -3.92 -15.41 -25.16
C GLU A 179 -4.02 -16.16 -26.50
N ASN A 180 -4.83 -15.66 -27.43
CA ASN A 180 -5.08 -16.33 -28.71
C ASN A 180 -4.20 -15.79 -29.85
N LYS A 181 -3.39 -14.76 -29.60
CA LYS A 181 -2.69 -13.98 -30.64
C LYS A 181 -3.64 -13.61 -31.79
N SER A 182 -4.86 -13.19 -31.44
CA SER A 182 -5.92 -12.96 -32.43
C SER A 182 -5.68 -11.73 -33.30
N MET A 183 -4.67 -10.92 -32.95
CA MET A 183 -4.17 -9.79 -33.73
C MET A 183 -2.64 -9.85 -33.73
N ASP A 184 -2.04 -9.57 -34.88
CA ASP A 184 -0.59 -9.42 -35.01
C ASP A 184 -0.23 -7.97 -34.66
N LEU A 185 0.09 -7.73 -33.39
CA LEU A 185 0.42 -6.42 -32.84
C LEU A 185 1.93 -6.26 -32.75
N THR A 186 2.43 -5.05 -33.05
CA THR A 186 3.82 -4.71 -32.73
C THR A 186 3.99 -4.62 -31.20
N PRO A 187 5.19 -4.84 -30.64
CA PRO A 187 5.44 -4.70 -29.21
C PRO A 187 4.99 -3.36 -28.63
N GLU A 188 5.16 -2.25 -29.36
CA GLU A 188 4.70 -0.92 -28.96
C GLU A 188 3.18 -0.87 -28.85
N SER A 189 2.48 -1.47 -29.82
CA SER A 189 1.02 -1.51 -29.86
C SER A 189 0.47 -2.37 -28.72
N GLU A 190 1.13 -3.50 -28.42
CA GLU A 190 0.84 -4.32 -27.24
C GLU A 190 0.99 -3.51 -25.93
N ALA A 191 2.11 -2.80 -25.78
CA ALA A 191 2.38 -1.97 -24.60
C ALA A 191 1.30 -0.91 -24.42
N LEU A 192 1.01 -0.14 -25.46
CA LEU A 192 0.03 0.95 -25.41
C LEU A 192 -1.40 0.43 -25.17
N LEU A 193 -1.76 -0.74 -25.71
CA LEU A 193 -3.05 -1.36 -25.46
C LEU A 193 -3.22 -1.77 -23.99
N LEU A 194 -2.17 -2.35 -23.38
CA LEU A 194 -2.16 -2.67 -21.95
C LEU A 194 -2.24 -1.41 -21.09
N VAL A 195 -1.57 -0.33 -21.48
CA VAL A 195 -1.65 0.96 -20.79
C VAL A 195 -3.05 1.57 -20.91
N ALA A 196 -3.69 1.50 -22.08
CA ALA A 196 -5.06 1.98 -22.29
C ALA A 196 -6.09 1.18 -21.46
N ASP A 197 -5.94 -0.15 -21.40
CA ASP A 197 -6.72 -1.03 -20.52
C ASP A 197 -6.59 -0.61 -19.05
N ARG A 198 -5.35 -0.38 -18.60
CA ARG A 198 -5.02 0.07 -17.24
C ARG A 198 -5.64 1.42 -16.91
N TYR A 199 -5.60 2.41 -17.79
CA TYR A 199 -6.30 3.69 -17.57
C TYR A 199 -7.81 3.49 -17.36
N SER A 200 -8.43 2.62 -18.15
CA SER A 200 -9.83 2.26 -17.97
C SER A 200 -10.08 1.58 -16.63
N HIS A 201 -9.23 0.65 -16.25
CA HIS A 201 -9.32 -0.07 -14.98
C HIS A 201 -9.20 0.87 -13.78
N ILE A 202 -8.22 1.77 -13.81
CA ILE A 202 -8.01 2.77 -12.77
C ILE A 202 -9.24 3.67 -12.62
N SER A 203 -9.74 4.23 -13.72
CA SER A 203 -10.87 5.16 -13.71
C SER A 203 -12.18 4.50 -13.24
N LYS A 204 -12.43 3.25 -13.66
CA LYS A 204 -13.71 2.56 -13.42
C LYS A 204 -13.78 1.85 -12.07
N VAL A 205 -12.67 1.31 -11.58
CA VAL A 205 -12.64 0.43 -10.40
C VAL A 205 -11.72 1.00 -9.33
N VAL A 206 -10.42 1.10 -9.62
CA VAL A 206 -9.41 1.33 -8.58
C VAL A 206 -9.60 2.67 -7.90
N LYS A 207 -9.73 3.77 -8.67
CA LYS A 207 -9.87 5.11 -8.11
C LYS A 207 -11.08 5.22 -7.18
N ARG A 208 -12.21 4.62 -7.56
CA ARG A 208 -13.45 4.65 -6.76
C ARG A 208 -13.28 3.92 -5.44
N GLU A 209 -12.60 2.78 -5.44
CA GLU A 209 -12.35 2.02 -4.21
C GLU A 209 -11.31 2.70 -3.32
N LEU A 210 -10.27 3.31 -3.91
CA LEU A 210 -9.31 4.10 -3.16
C LEU A 210 -9.94 5.34 -2.52
N GLU A 211 -10.80 6.05 -3.24
CA GLU A 211 -11.53 7.20 -2.69
C GLU A 211 -12.40 6.78 -1.49
N ARG A 212 -12.96 5.58 -1.51
CA ARG A 212 -13.76 5.00 -0.40
C ARG A 212 -12.94 4.47 0.77
N GLY A 213 -11.64 4.71 0.82
CA GLY A 213 -10.78 4.17 1.89
C GLY A 213 -10.43 2.68 1.73
N GLY A 214 -10.79 2.05 0.60
CA GLY A 214 -10.61 0.61 0.39
C GLY A 214 -9.20 0.21 -0.04
N ILE A 215 -8.79 -1.00 0.34
CA ILE A 215 -7.56 -1.63 -0.15
C ILE A 215 -7.85 -2.29 -1.51
N VAL A 216 -7.09 -1.91 -2.53
CA VAL A 216 -7.16 -2.53 -3.86
C VAL A 216 -5.92 -3.39 -4.06
N ILE A 217 -6.11 -4.71 -4.16
CA ILE A 217 -5.05 -5.65 -4.50
C ILE A 217 -5.13 -5.92 -6.01
N LEU A 218 -4.09 -5.52 -6.72
CA LEU A 218 -3.90 -5.75 -8.16
C LEU A 218 -2.97 -6.94 -8.38
N ASP A 219 -3.47 -8.01 -9.00
CA ASP A 219 -2.61 -9.00 -9.65
C ASP A 219 -2.19 -8.47 -11.02
N ARG A 220 -0.93 -8.04 -11.09
CA ARG A 220 -0.30 -7.24 -12.16
C ARG A 220 -0.74 -5.78 -12.22
N TYR A 221 0.23 -4.92 -12.51
CA TYR A 221 0.05 -3.51 -12.76
C TYR A 221 1.15 -2.99 -13.72
N LYS A 222 1.58 -1.73 -13.57
CA LYS A 222 2.56 -1.07 -14.45
C LYS A 222 3.87 -1.84 -14.65
N TYR A 223 4.31 -2.58 -13.63
CA TYR A 223 5.59 -3.29 -13.65
C TYR A 223 5.52 -4.54 -14.54
N SER A 224 4.36 -5.19 -14.65
CA SER A 224 4.15 -6.26 -15.64
C SER A 224 4.38 -5.77 -17.07
N THR A 225 3.88 -4.59 -17.42
CA THR A 225 4.14 -4.02 -18.76
C THR A 225 5.63 -3.71 -18.94
N ILE A 226 6.30 -3.13 -17.94
CA ILE A 226 7.75 -2.86 -18.02
C ILE A 226 8.56 -4.16 -18.22
N ALA A 227 8.25 -5.20 -17.46
CA ALA A 227 8.98 -6.47 -17.51
C ALA A 227 8.72 -7.24 -18.82
N TYR A 228 7.46 -7.47 -19.19
CA TYR A 228 7.12 -8.32 -20.33
C TYR A 228 7.35 -7.62 -21.66
N GLN A 229 6.94 -6.35 -21.81
CA GLN A 229 7.22 -5.61 -23.05
C GLN A 229 8.69 -5.18 -23.14
N GLY A 230 9.38 -4.97 -22.02
CA GLY A 230 10.83 -4.79 -22.00
C GLY A 230 11.57 -6.04 -22.48
N ALA A 231 11.10 -7.24 -22.11
CA ALA A 231 11.65 -8.50 -22.60
C ALA A 231 11.46 -8.71 -24.13
N LEU A 232 10.53 -7.98 -24.75
CA LEU A 232 10.36 -7.91 -26.21
C LEU A 232 11.31 -6.90 -26.89
N GLY A 233 12.19 -6.24 -26.12
CA GLY A 233 13.20 -5.31 -26.62
C GLY A 233 12.79 -3.83 -26.57
N LEU A 234 11.62 -3.50 -25.99
CA LEU A 234 11.21 -2.11 -25.87
C LEU A 234 12.05 -1.35 -24.82
N PRO A 235 12.40 -0.08 -25.07
CA PRO A 235 13.15 0.73 -24.10
C PRO A 235 12.40 0.87 -22.78
N LEU A 236 13.04 0.48 -21.67
CA LEU A 236 12.41 0.51 -20.35
C LEU A 236 12.02 1.92 -19.90
N GLU A 237 12.75 2.95 -20.35
CA GLU A 237 12.42 4.34 -20.06
C GLU A 237 11.15 4.78 -20.78
N TRP A 238 10.99 4.37 -22.04
CA TRP A 238 9.75 4.62 -22.78
C TRP A 238 8.55 3.96 -22.11
N LEU A 239 8.70 2.71 -21.64
CA LEU A 239 7.65 2.00 -20.90
C LEU A 239 7.28 2.67 -19.57
N ARG A 240 8.23 3.34 -18.90
CA ARG A 240 7.95 4.15 -17.70
C ARG A 240 7.24 5.45 -18.08
N GLU A 241 7.74 6.14 -19.10
CA GLU A 241 7.23 7.42 -19.58
C GLU A 241 5.75 7.33 -20.01
N VAL A 242 5.38 6.32 -20.79
CA VAL A 242 3.98 6.13 -21.23
C VAL A 242 3.02 5.81 -20.09
N GLN A 243 3.54 5.46 -18.91
CA GLN A 243 2.77 5.10 -17.72
C GLN A 243 2.86 6.12 -16.59
N LYS A 244 3.66 7.18 -16.73
CA LYS A 244 4.06 8.07 -15.61
C LYS A 244 2.92 8.81 -14.92
N TYR A 245 1.77 8.95 -15.56
CA TYR A 245 0.60 9.63 -15.00
C TYR A 245 -0.39 8.66 -14.33
N LEU A 246 -0.12 7.36 -14.37
CA LEU A 246 -0.86 6.37 -13.58
C LEU A 246 -0.40 6.45 -12.11
N PRO A 247 -1.31 6.22 -11.15
CA PRO A 247 -0.95 6.28 -9.74
C PRO A 247 0.08 5.19 -9.38
N ASP A 248 1.11 5.57 -8.64
CA ASP A 248 2.01 4.59 -8.05
C ASP A 248 1.29 3.77 -6.96
N PRO A 249 1.52 2.45 -6.88
CA PRO A 249 1.02 1.66 -5.77
C PRO A 249 1.72 2.04 -4.47
N ASP A 250 0.97 2.07 -3.37
CA ASP A 250 1.54 2.25 -2.02
C ASP A 250 2.46 1.09 -1.62
N VAL A 251 2.17 -0.11 -2.14
CA VAL A 251 2.99 -1.31 -1.96
C VAL A 251 3.09 -2.05 -3.27
N ALA A 252 4.30 -2.35 -3.71
CA ALA A 252 4.54 -3.22 -4.86
C ALA A 252 5.44 -4.38 -4.44
N VAL A 253 4.94 -5.60 -4.62
CA VAL A 253 5.63 -6.83 -4.21
C VAL A 253 5.93 -7.65 -5.44
N TYR A 254 7.19 -8.05 -5.60
CA TYR A 254 7.62 -8.97 -6.63
C TYR A 254 7.77 -10.37 -6.04
N LEU A 255 6.95 -11.30 -6.52
CA LEU A 255 7.06 -12.72 -6.22
C LEU A 255 8.09 -13.35 -7.16
N ASP A 256 9.31 -13.55 -6.66
CA ASP A 256 10.40 -14.15 -7.44
C ASP A 256 10.31 -15.68 -7.40
N ILE A 257 10.45 -16.31 -8.56
CA ILE A 257 10.61 -17.75 -8.68
C ILE A 257 11.43 -18.05 -9.93
N ASN A 258 12.15 -19.19 -9.92
CA ASN A 258 12.75 -19.72 -11.12
C ASN A 258 11.67 -19.90 -12.23
N PRO A 259 11.86 -19.37 -13.45
CA PRO A 259 10.87 -19.47 -14.54
C PRO A 259 10.43 -20.89 -14.87
N VAL A 260 11.36 -21.85 -14.85
CA VAL A 260 11.07 -23.26 -15.14
C VAL A 260 10.17 -23.85 -14.05
N GLU A 261 10.44 -23.54 -12.78
CA GLU A 261 9.60 -23.97 -11.65
C GLU A 261 8.22 -23.32 -11.68
N GLY A 262 8.15 -22.01 -11.95
CA GLY A 262 6.89 -21.29 -12.10
C GLY A 262 6.02 -21.90 -13.21
N LEU A 263 6.61 -22.16 -14.38
CA LEU A 263 5.90 -22.82 -15.48
C LEU A 263 5.40 -24.22 -15.09
N LYS A 264 6.21 -25.02 -14.38
CA LYS A 264 5.78 -26.35 -13.87
C LYS A 264 4.52 -26.23 -12.99
N ARG A 265 4.39 -25.20 -12.16
CA ARG A 265 3.18 -24.96 -11.34
C ARG A 265 1.93 -24.65 -12.17
N LYS A 266 2.09 -24.08 -13.38
CA LYS A 266 0.98 -23.70 -14.27
C LYS A 266 0.46 -24.86 -15.15
N LEU A 267 1.29 -25.88 -15.38
CA LEU A 267 0.99 -26.96 -16.31
C LEU A 267 0.23 -28.11 -15.64
N LYS A 268 -1.01 -28.35 -16.11
CA LYS A 268 -1.82 -29.53 -15.73
C LYS A 268 -1.78 -30.68 -16.75
N SER A 269 -1.08 -30.57 -17.88
CA SER A 269 -0.99 -31.65 -18.90
C SER A 269 0.28 -31.60 -19.78
N LYS A 270 0.67 -32.77 -20.33
CA LYS A 270 1.90 -33.03 -21.12
C LYS A 270 1.94 -32.38 -22.53
N GLU A 271 0.83 -31.94 -23.10
CA GLU A 271 0.76 -31.42 -24.48
C GLU A 271 1.32 -30.00 -24.65
N ARG A 272 1.46 -29.22 -23.58
CA ARG A 272 1.94 -27.83 -23.61
C ARG A 272 3.48 -27.68 -23.54
N THR A 273 4.21 -28.77 -23.78
CA THR A 273 5.66 -28.88 -23.48
C THR A 273 6.57 -28.38 -24.62
N LEU A 274 6.07 -28.14 -25.84
CA LEU A 274 6.90 -27.64 -26.97
C LEU A 274 6.89 -26.11 -27.10
N THR A 275 5.76 -25.44 -26.82
CA THR A 275 5.69 -23.97 -26.62
C THR A 275 6.42 -23.50 -25.34
N TYR A 276 7.00 -24.43 -24.59
CA TYR A 276 7.64 -24.27 -23.29
C TYR A 276 9.00 -23.61 -23.39
N PHE A 277 9.87 -24.04 -24.31
CA PHE A 277 11.26 -23.56 -24.37
C PHE A 277 11.39 -22.19 -25.06
N GLU A 278 10.59 -21.91 -26.09
CA GLU A 278 10.59 -20.59 -26.76
C GLU A 278 10.08 -19.45 -25.86
N ASN A 279 9.33 -19.77 -24.80
CA ASN A 279 8.84 -18.79 -23.83
C ASN A 279 9.73 -18.66 -22.58
N VAL A 280 10.57 -19.66 -22.26
CA VAL A 280 11.43 -19.60 -21.06
C VAL A 280 12.42 -18.44 -21.16
N GLU A 281 13.12 -18.28 -22.28
CA GLU A 281 14.07 -17.16 -22.46
C GLU A 281 13.39 -15.80 -22.30
N ARG A 282 12.16 -15.64 -22.80
CA ARG A 282 11.38 -14.41 -22.64
C ARG A 282 10.98 -14.16 -21.19
N ILE A 283 10.59 -15.21 -20.48
CA ILE A 283 10.23 -15.13 -19.06
C ILE A 283 11.47 -14.87 -18.20
N GLU A 284 12.63 -15.43 -18.57
CA GLU A 284 13.92 -15.14 -17.94
C GLU A 284 14.30 -13.67 -18.09
N LYS A 285 14.21 -13.11 -19.30
CA LYS A 285 14.40 -11.66 -19.54
C LYS A 285 13.43 -10.81 -18.72
N ALA A 286 12.15 -11.20 -18.67
CA ALA A 286 11.17 -10.48 -17.84
C ALA A 286 11.52 -10.56 -16.34
N ARG A 287 11.99 -11.73 -15.86
CA ARG A 287 12.48 -11.91 -14.49
C ARG A 287 13.69 -11.03 -14.21
N GLU A 288 14.66 -10.95 -15.11
CA GLU A 288 15.83 -10.07 -14.97
C GLU A 288 15.40 -8.60 -14.81
N ILE A 289 14.44 -8.13 -15.61
CA ILE A 289 13.91 -6.77 -15.50
C ILE A 289 13.18 -6.56 -14.15
N TYR A 290 12.43 -7.55 -13.67
CA TYR A 290 11.83 -7.47 -12.33
C TYR A 290 12.88 -7.42 -11.21
N LEU A 291 13.93 -8.23 -11.30
CA LEU A 291 15.03 -8.23 -10.34
C LEU A 291 15.78 -6.89 -10.34
N ASP A 292 16.00 -6.30 -11.51
CA ASP A 292 16.55 -4.94 -11.63
C ASP A 292 15.66 -3.90 -10.93
N MET A 293 14.35 -3.90 -11.21
CA MET A 293 13.39 -3.01 -10.52
C MET A 293 13.37 -3.23 -9.00
N ALA A 294 13.46 -4.48 -8.54
CA ALA A 294 13.54 -4.80 -7.11
C ALA A 294 14.85 -4.29 -6.48
N SER A 295 15.99 -4.44 -7.17
CA SER A 295 17.30 -3.96 -6.71
C SER A 295 17.35 -2.43 -6.55
N LYS A 296 16.57 -1.72 -7.39
CA LYS A 296 16.39 -0.26 -7.33
C LYS A 296 15.38 0.19 -6.27
N GLY A 297 14.75 -0.75 -5.57
CA GLY A 297 13.75 -0.46 -4.55
C GLY A 297 12.37 -0.07 -5.09
N GLU A 298 12.12 -0.21 -6.40
CA GLU A 298 10.80 0.02 -7.01
C GLU A 298 9.80 -1.06 -6.56
N LEU A 299 10.30 -2.27 -6.29
CA LEU A 299 9.54 -3.45 -5.87
C LEU A 299 10.19 -4.06 -4.62
N THR A 300 9.39 -4.62 -3.72
CA THR A 300 9.92 -5.45 -2.62
C THR A 300 9.89 -6.91 -3.03
N LEU A 301 11.06 -7.54 -3.09
CA LEU A 301 11.19 -8.96 -3.46
C LEU A 301 10.71 -9.88 -2.34
N VAL A 302 9.93 -10.88 -2.70
CA VAL A 302 9.56 -12.01 -1.85
C VAL A 302 9.85 -13.30 -2.61
N ASP A 303 10.60 -14.20 -1.98
CA ASP A 303 10.89 -15.54 -2.52
C ASP A 303 9.62 -16.39 -2.56
N ALA A 304 9.13 -16.66 -3.77
CA ALA A 304 7.93 -17.45 -4.04
C ALA A 304 8.22 -18.94 -4.28
N SER A 305 9.48 -19.38 -4.15
CA SER A 305 9.83 -20.80 -4.13
C SER A 305 9.37 -21.50 -2.85
N LEU A 306 9.22 -20.72 -1.77
CA LEU A 306 8.73 -21.16 -0.45
C LEU A 306 7.28 -21.67 -0.50
N GLU A 307 6.87 -22.34 0.58
CA GLU A 307 5.48 -22.78 0.75
C GLU A 307 4.53 -21.57 0.83
N LEU A 308 3.34 -21.73 0.24
CA LEU A 308 2.36 -20.65 0.10
C LEU A 308 2.04 -19.91 1.42
N PRO A 309 1.85 -20.56 2.58
CA PRO A 309 1.61 -19.84 3.83
C PRO A 309 2.76 -18.89 4.20
N ILE A 310 4.01 -19.32 4.01
CA ILE A 310 5.20 -18.52 4.30
C ILE A 310 5.30 -17.34 3.32
N VAL A 311 5.00 -17.57 2.05
CA VAL A 311 4.97 -16.50 1.04
C VAL A 311 3.93 -15.44 1.44
N VAL A 312 2.70 -15.86 1.78
CA VAL A 312 1.63 -14.95 2.20
C VAL A 312 2.01 -14.15 3.44
N GLU A 313 2.60 -14.81 4.45
CA GLU A 313 3.09 -14.15 5.67
C GLU A 313 4.13 -13.06 5.34
N LYS A 314 5.15 -13.38 4.54
CA LYS A 314 6.16 -12.41 4.09
C LYS A 314 5.54 -11.23 3.34
N VAL A 315 4.56 -11.48 2.48
CA VAL A 315 3.86 -10.39 1.78
C VAL A 315 3.09 -9.51 2.77
N ILE A 316 2.42 -10.10 3.77
CA ILE A 316 1.76 -9.35 4.85
C ILE A 316 2.75 -8.52 5.65
N GLU A 317 3.94 -9.03 5.97
CA GLU A 317 5.00 -8.26 6.65
C GLU A 317 5.41 -7.02 5.84
N VAL A 318 5.60 -7.17 4.52
CA VAL A 318 5.92 -6.06 3.62
C VAL A 318 4.80 -5.02 3.62
N VAL A 319 3.55 -5.47 3.47
CA VAL A 319 2.38 -4.59 3.46
C VAL A 319 2.24 -3.86 4.81
N ASN A 320 2.35 -4.58 5.92
CA ASN A 320 2.33 -4.03 7.27
C ASN A 320 3.42 -2.98 7.47
N GLY A 321 4.65 -3.25 7.02
CA GLY A 321 5.75 -2.31 7.13
C GLY A 321 5.52 -1.02 6.32
N LYS A 322 5.05 -1.14 5.08
CA LYS A 322 4.87 0.00 4.15
C LYS A 322 3.62 0.83 4.47
N LEU A 323 2.49 0.17 4.77
CA LEU A 323 1.23 0.85 5.13
C LEU A 323 1.13 1.17 6.62
N GLY A 324 2.09 0.68 7.41
CA GLY A 324 2.05 0.67 8.86
C GLY A 324 1.03 -0.33 9.41
N LEU A 325 0.33 -1.16 8.65
CA LEU A 325 -0.72 -2.01 9.23
C LEU A 325 -0.17 -3.01 10.27
N GLU A 326 -1.03 -3.45 11.19
CA GLU A 326 -0.71 -4.50 12.20
C GLU A 326 -1.63 -5.69 11.97
N ILE A 327 -1.43 -6.37 10.84
CA ILE A 327 -2.16 -7.58 10.48
C ILE A 327 -1.32 -8.76 10.93
N ARG A 328 -1.65 -9.37 12.07
CA ARG A 328 -0.93 -10.55 12.57
C ARG A 328 -1.87 -11.72 12.81
N GLU A 329 -3.00 -11.51 13.47
CA GLU A 329 -4.02 -12.53 13.74
C GLU A 329 -5.37 -11.82 13.87
N CYS A 330 -6.16 -11.82 12.82
CA CYS A 330 -7.52 -11.28 12.89
C CYS A 330 -8.45 -12.43 13.27
N SER A 331 -8.74 -12.50 14.57
CA SER A 331 -9.73 -13.42 15.13
C SER A 331 -11.10 -13.13 14.50
N SER A 332 -11.78 -14.20 14.08
CA SER A 332 -13.21 -14.17 13.74
C SER A 332 -14.06 -13.69 14.90
#